data_AF-A0AAN8AH71-F1
#
_entry.id   AF-A0AAN8AH71-F1
#
_cell.length_a   1.000
_cell.length_b   1.000
_cell.length_c   1.000
_cell.angle_alpha   90.00
_cell.angle_beta   90.00
_cell.angle_gamma   90.00
#
_symmetry.space_group_name_H-M   'P 1'
#
loop_
_entity.id
_entity.type
_entity.pdbx_description
1 polymer ?
#
loop_
_entity_poly.entity_id
_entity_poly.type
_entity_poly.pdbx_seq_one_letter_code
_entity_poly.pdbx_strand_id
1 'polypeptide(L)' 'MDKETFLRVVKEELPYFEKAAAQNNCDIFSNVDLDNDGFVDFEEFAKMVCCCACASNVDMEEACINMRRNKTDDL' A
#
# COMPACT_ATOMS: atom_id res chain seq x y z
N MET A 1 13.22 0.00 4.65
CA MET A 1 13.14 -1.42 5.04
C MET A 1 13.25 -2.24 3.78
N ASP A 2 14.16 -3.21 3.67
CA ASP A 2 14.34 -3.97 2.42
C ASP A 2 13.19 -4.97 2.15
N LYS A 3 13.12 -5.46 0.90
CA LYS A 3 12.09 -6.41 0.45
C LYS A 3 11.96 -7.65 1.31
N GLU A 4 13.07 -8.26 1.71
CA GLU A 4 13.05 -9.52 2.46
C GLU A 4 12.51 -9.29 3.87
N THR A 5 13.01 -8.23 4.53
CA THR A 5 12.53 -7.83 5.86
C THR A 5 11.04 -7.48 5.83
N PHE A 6 10.59 -6.72 4.82
CA PHE A 6 9.18 -6.35 4.67
C PHE A 6 8.28 -7.57 4.49
N LEU A 7 8.63 -8.50 3.60
CA LEU A 7 7.84 -9.71 3.36
C LEU A 7 7.75 -10.59 4.60
N ARG A 8 8.81 -10.68 5.40
CA ARG A 8 8.78 -11.39 6.68
C ARG A 8 7.79 -10.75 7.65
N VAL A 9 7.84 -9.43 7.82
CA VAL A 9 6.92 -8.69 8.71
C VAL A 9 5.47 -8.87 8.26
N VAL A 10 5.19 -8.75 6.97
CA VAL A 10 3.83 -8.94 6.44
C VAL A 10 3.33 -10.36 6.70
N LYS A 11 4.18 -11.37 6.56
CA LYS A 11 3.82 -12.77 6.78
C LYS A 11 3.63 -13.14 8.25
N GLU A 12 4.51 -12.66 9.13
CA GLU A 12 4.52 -13.02 10.55
C GLU A 12 3.52 -12.18 11.36
N GLU A 13 3.43 -10.88 11.08
CA GLU A 13 2.66 -9.93 11.89
C GLU A 13 1.33 -9.53 11.22
N LEU A 14 1.19 -9.68 9.90
CA LEU A 14 0.02 -9.20 9.12
C LEU A 14 -0.57 -10.25 8.16
N PRO A 15 -0.93 -11.47 8.62
CA PRO A 15 -1.38 -12.57 7.74
C PRO A 15 -2.66 -12.26 6.93
N TYR A 16 -3.44 -11.25 7.35
CA TYR A 16 -4.60 -10.77 6.58
C TYR A 16 -4.21 -10.09 5.26
N PHE A 17 -3.04 -9.42 5.22
CA PHE A 17 -2.57 -8.70 4.02
C PHE A 17 -2.10 -9.66 2.92
N GLU A 18 -1.41 -10.74 3.30
CA GLU A 18 -1.00 -11.78 2.35
C GLU A 18 -2.20 -12.35 1.59
N LYS A 19 -3.32 -12.58 2.31
CA LYS A 19 -4.54 -13.14 1.73
C LYS A 19 -5.21 -12.18 0.72
N ALA A 20 -5.21 -10.88 1.02
CA ALA A 20 -5.76 -9.85 0.14
C ALA A 20 -4.91 -9.66 -1.13
N ALA A 21 -3.59 -9.78 -1.00
CA ALA A 21 -2.67 -9.68 -2.13
C ALA A 21 -2.69 -10.93 -3.03
N ALA A 22 -2.76 -12.12 -2.42
CA ALA A 22 -2.82 -13.40 -3.13
C ALA A 22 -4.09 -13.51 -4.01
N GLN A 23 -5.21 -12.92 -3.59
CA GLN A 23 -6.43 -12.90 -4.39
C GLN A 23 -6.32 -12.03 -5.65
N ASN A 24 -5.48 -10.99 -5.61
CA ASN A 24 -5.33 -10.03 -6.71
C ASN A 24 -4.06 -10.27 -7.56
N ASN A 25 -3.31 -11.35 -7.27
CA ASN A 25 -2.04 -11.67 -7.93
C ASN A 25 -1.06 -10.48 -7.98
N CYS A 26 -1.12 -9.63 -6.94
CA CYS A 26 -0.36 -8.39 -6.84
C CYS A 26 0.89 -8.63 -6.00
N ASP A 27 2.07 -8.25 -6.52
CA ASP A 27 3.28 -8.21 -5.70
C ASP A 27 3.12 -7.07 -4.67
N ILE A 28 2.93 -7.43 -3.39
CA ILE A 28 2.73 -6.47 -2.30
C ILE A 28 3.86 -5.48 -2.26
N PHE A 29 5.10 -5.95 -2.45
CA PHE A 29 6.27 -5.11 -2.35
C PHE A 29 6.26 -4.04 -3.45
N SER A 30 6.04 -4.43 -4.70
CA SER A 30 6.02 -3.49 -5.83
C SER A 30 4.85 -2.50 -5.81
N ASN A 31 3.79 -2.77 -5.03
CA ASN A 31 2.70 -1.81 -4.83
C ASN A 31 2.98 -0.80 -3.71
N VAL A 32 3.93 -1.10 -2.83
CA VAL A 32 4.26 -0.29 -1.66
C VAL A 32 5.51 0.53 -1.87
N ASP A 33 6.49 -0.03 -2.59
CA ASP A 33 7.69 0.65 -3.07
C ASP A 33 7.29 1.62 -4.21
N LEU A 34 6.83 2.82 -3.83
CA LEU A 34 6.22 3.79 -4.73
C LEU A 34 7.28 4.53 -5.55
N ASP A 35 8.44 4.76 -4.96
CA ASP A 35 9.57 5.41 -5.62
C ASP A 35 10.53 4.42 -6.32
N ASN A 36 10.32 3.11 -6.13
CA ASN A 36 11.11 2.02 -6.70
C ASN A 36 12.59 2.07 -6.29
N ASP A 37 12.87 2.52 -5.06
CA ASP A 37 14.22 2.55 -4.51
C ASP A 37 14.67 1.18 -3.97
N GLY A 38 13.75 0.19 -3.92
CA GLY A 38 14.00 -1.16 -3.44
C GLY A 38 13.91 -1.28 -1.91
N PHE A 39 13.46 -0.23 -1.25
CA PHE A 39 13.16 -0.15 0.16
C PHE A 39 11.71 0.33 0.35
N VAL A 40 11.20 0.09 1.55
CA VAL A 40 9.91 0.60 2.01
C VAL A 40 10.19 1.49 3.20
N ASP A 41 9.85 2.76 3.09
CA ASP A 41 9.94 3.71 4.19
C ASP A 41 8.69 3.66 5.09
N PHE A 42 8.67 4.48 6.14
CA PHE A 42 7.53 4.53 7.06
C PHE A 42 6.26 5.06 6.38
N GLU A 43 6.38 6.02 5.47
CA GLU A 43 5.23 6.63 4.79
C GLU A 43 4.58 5.63 3.83
N GLU A 44 5.38 4.91 3.05
CA GLU A 44 4.96 3.83 2.17
C GLU A 44 4.29 2.69 2.93
N PHE A 45 4.91 2.26 4.04
CA PHE A 45 4.33 1.25 4.93
C PHE A 45 2.99 1.73 5.52
N ALA A 46 2.93 2.96 6.02
CA ALA A 46 1.71 3.52 6.59
C ALA A 46 0.59 3.63 5.54
N LYS A 47 0.91 4.08 4.32
CA LYS A 47 -0.02 4.13 3.18
C LYS A 47 -0.57 2.76 2.84
N MET A 48 0.28 1.74 2.76
CA MET A 48 -0.16 0.36 2.56
C MET A 48 -1.14 -0.08 3.64
N VAL A 49 -0.78 0.12 4.91
CA VAL A 49 -1.60 -0.31 6.05
C VAL A 49 -2.94 0.42 6.05
N CYS A 50 -2.94 1.73 5.81
CA CYS A 50 -4.17 2.52 5.69
C CYS A 50 -5.04 2.04 4.52
N CYS A 51 -4.47 1.83 3.33
CA CYS A 51 -5.22 1.38 2.15
C CYS A 51 -5.89 0.01 2.38
N CYS A 52 -5.19 -0.94 3.00
CA CYS A 52 -5.76 -2.27 3.25
C CYS A 52 -6.68 -2.32 4.48
N ALA A 53 -6.43 -1.54 5.53
CA ALA A 53 -7.32 -1.46 6.70
C ALA A 53 -8.67 -0.81 6.33
N CYS A 54 -8.64 0.18 5.43
CA CYS A 54 -9.84 0.88 4.96
C CYS A 54 -10.60 0.13 3.85
N ALA A 55 -10.06 -0.94 3.27
CA ALA A 55 -10.73 -1.78 2.27
C ALA A 55 -11.93 -2.58 2.81
N SER A 56 -12.26 -2.43 4.10
CA SER A 56 -13.47 -2.99 4.71
C SER A 56 -14.73 -2.14 4.51
N ASN A 57 -14.66 -0.97 3.87
CA ASN A 57 -15.83 -0.27 3.32
C ASN A 57 -15.48 0.41 1.98
N VAL A 58 -16.39 0.33 1.02
CA VAL A 58 -16.25 0.69 -0.41
C VAL A 58 -16.04 2.20 -0.68
N ASP A 59 -15.76 3.03 0.33
CA ASP A 59 -15.78 4.50 0.22
C ASP A 59 -14.41 5.18 0.03
N MET A 60 -13.33 4.46 -0.32
CA MET A 60 -11.98 5.05 -0.45
C MET A 60 -11.41 5.18 -1.86
N GLU A 61 -12.01 4.54 -2.87
CA GLU A 61 -11.54 4.73 -4.26
C GLU A 61 -11.64 6.22 -4.63
N GLU A 62 -12.69 6.90 -4.16
CA GLU A 62 -12.88 8.34 -4.26
C GLU A 62 -11.80 9.14 -3.50
N ALA A 63 -11.36 8.69 -2.31
CA ALA A 63 -10.40 9.43 -1.48
C ALA A 63 -8.98 9.45 -2.06
N CYS A 64 -8.50 8.30 -2.56
CA CYS A 64 -7.21 8.19 -3.21
C CYS A 64 -7.19 8.90 -4.57
N ILE A 65 -8.30 8.84 -5.33
CA ILE A 65 -8.47 9.59 -6.58
C ILE A 65 -8.55 11.10 -6.31
N ASN A 66 -9.25 11.54 -5.26
CA ASN A 66 -9.42 12.95 -4.94
C ASN A 66 -8.14 13.61 -4.38
N MET A 67 -7.27 12.89 -3.67
CA MET A 67 -5.95 13.44 -3.30
C MET A 67 -5.04 13.67 -4.51
N ARG A 68 -5.19 12.89 -5.59
CA ARG A 68 -4.41 13.05 -6.83
C ARG A 68 -4.93 14.21 -7.70
N ARG A 69 -6.22 14.56 -7.61
CA ARG A 69 -6.85 15.63 -8.42
C ARG A 69 -6.58 17.05 -7.91
N ASN A 70 -6.35 17.25 -6.61
CA ASN A 70 -6.16 18.60 -6.05
C ASN A 70 -4.77 19.25 -6.28
N LYS A 71 -3.89 18.66 -7.11
CA LYS A 71 -2.55 19.22 -7.41
C LYS A 71 -2.40 19.78 -8.82
N THR A 72 -3.44 19.72 -9.65
CA THR A 72 -3.40 20.16 -11.06
C THR A 72 -4.18 21.45 -11.36
N ASP A 73 -4.81 22.09 -10.37
CA ASP A 73 -5.65 23.27 -10.58
C ASP A 73 -5.03 24.59 -10.04
N ASP A 74 -3.71 24.67 -9.94
CA ASP A 74 -2.98 25.93 -9.67
C ASP A 74 -2.05 26.25 -10.86
N LEU A 75 -2.68 26.59 -12.00
CA LEU A 75 -2.09 27.28 -13.15
C LEU A 75 -3.03 28.42 -13.57
#